data_AF-A0A7K3DNS6-F1
#
_entry.id   AF-A0A7K3DNS6-F1
#
_cell.length_a   1.000
_cell.length_b   1.000
_cell.length_c   1.000
_cell.angle_alpha   90.00
_cell.angle_beta   90.00
_cell.angle_gamma   90.00
#
_symmetry.space_group_name_H-M   'P 1'
#
loop_
_entity.id
_entity.type
_entity.pdbx_description
1 polymer ?
#
loop_
_entity_poly.entity_id
_entity_poly.type
_entity_poly.pdbx_seq_one_letter_code
_entity_poly.pdbx_strand_id
1 'polypeptide(L)'
;MAKKKPSLNPAPATVWQARGLHLGPEPEQDLRRNLIALRAAGVLEGFLDLDPVEAARSTALHPRDEDAGPGPGARRVFEARWRVADDVTVRAQLTTYEPEPRRREAGGGGVPWVLTAEAERDWQPDWPSPATMFWPDSERVPWDHETVAGLRIRTTNPLPKDDDEVRRLLRECARSSWYVHVVVHEAMTPDLRGQQPVTAYLPPSLRHRVIEHRAAPELAQIADFALRKELDVRLPRGGAVVLPATPREPGYDPEAFTVRSVFLDGSEQPELLSRIVAATALPRPFPDEAAQALTRLRKGWHLLTPDEELTHAQDMVGRYAEALEAMTRSRDLYKEAAEAAQAALTEAGTAVPGPPVLPARPDGSPLGALTKAFGRFRDPNR
;
A
#
# COMPACT_ATOMS: atom_id res chain seq x y z
N MET A 1 -17.57 20.19 5.70
CA MET A 1 -16.47 19.36 5.19
C MET A 1 -16.98 18.52 4.03
N ALA A 2 -16.52 18.81 2.80
CA ALA A 2 -16.90 18.03 1.63
C ALA A 2 -16.26 16.64 1.74
N LYS A 3 -17.08 15.58 1.82
CA LYS A 3 -16.60 14.20 1.71
C LYS A 3 -15.98 14.05 0.32
N LYS A 4 -14.64 13.97 0.24
CA LYS A 4 -13.95 13.55 -0.99
C LYS A 4 -14.58 12.23 -1.41
N LYS A 5 -15.17 12.18 -2.60
CA LYS A 5 -15.58 10.91 -3.20
C LYS A 5 -14.31 10.06 -3.32
N PRO A 6 -14.30 8.80 -2.83
CA PRO A 6 -13.14 7.95 -3.02
C PRO A 6 -12.93 7.79 -4.53
N SER A 7 -11.75 8.17 -5.00
CA SER A 7 -11.34 7.89 -6.38
C SER A 7 -11.21 6.38 -6.53
N LEU A 8 -11.99 5.80 -7.45
CA LEU A 8 -11.94 4.40 -7.86
C LEU A 8 -10.69 4.12 -8.72
N ASN A 9 -9.50 4.49 -8.24
CA ASN A 9 -8.28 4.08 -8.92
C ASN A 9 -8.04 2.60 -8.59
N PRO A 10 -8.08 1.67 -9.57
CA PRO A 10 -7.73 0.29 -9.30
C PRO A 10 -6.24 0.18 -8.98
N ALA A 11 -5.88 -0.81 -8.16
CA ALA A 11 -4.49 -1.16 -7.93
C ALA A 11 -3.81 -1.56 -9.27
N PRO A 12 -2.56 -1.16 -9.53
CA PRO A 12 -1.82 -1.64 -10.71
C PRO A 12 -1.71 -3.16 -10.70
N ALA A 13 -1.82 -3.80 -11.88
CA ALA A 13 -1.74 -5.26 -12.00
C ALA A 13 -0.36 -5.84 -11.61
N THR A 14 0.68 -5.01 -11.60
CA THR A 14 2.05 -5.35 -11.16
C THR A 14 2.21 -5.41 -9.63
N VAL A 15 1.19 -5.01 -8.87
CA VAL A 15 1.29 -4.74 -7.43
C VAL A 15 0.58 -5.81 -6.60
N TRP A 16 1.26 -6.28 -5.56
CA TRP A 16 0.72 -7.16 -4.53
C TRP A 16 0.78 -6.46 -3.17
N GLN A 17 -0.28 -6.57 -2.37
CA GLN A 17 -0.36 -5.89 -1.08
C GLN A 17 -1.09 -6.71 -0.01
N ALA A 18 -0.67 -6.52 1.23
CA ALA A 18 -1.32 -7.04 2.43
C ALA A 18 -0.98 -6.16 3.64
N ARG A 19 -1.78 -6.30 4.71
CA ARG A 19 -1.52 -5.67 6.00
C ARG A 19 -1.99 -6.56 7.14
N GLY A 20 -1.39 -6.50 8.30
CA GLY A 20 -1.84 -7.34 9.41
C GLY A 20 -1.34 -6.89 10.75
N LEU A 21 -1.46 -7.77 11.72
CA LEU A 21 -1.01 -7.63 13.08
C LEU A 21 -0.13 -8.82 13.44
N HIS A 22 1.03 -8.53 14.00
CA HIS A 22 1.87 -9.51 14.66
C HIS A 22 1.63 -9.46 16.17
N LEU A 23 1.19 -10.58 16.75
CA LEU A 23 0.83 -10.66 18.17
C LEU A 23 1.99 -11.04 19.08
N GLY A 24 3.16 -11.36 18.53
CA GLY A 24 4.34 -11.72 19.29
C GLY A 24 5.11 -10.49 19.80
N PRO A 25 6.05 -10.71 20.74
CA PRO A 25 6.77 -9.63 21.40
C PRO A 25 7.85 -8.98 20.51
N GLU A 26 8.43 -9.72 19.56
CA GLU A 26 9.58 -9.29 18.76
C GLU A 26 9.38 -9.48 17.24
N PRO A 27 8.39 -8.82 16.61
CA PRO A 27 8.12 -8.96 15.18
C PRO A 27 9.32 -8.66 14.29
N GLU A 28 10.09 -7.63 14.65
CA GLU A 28 11.28 -7.24 13.88
C GLU A 28 12.38 -8.32 13.93
N GLN A 29 12.48 -9.08 15.02
CA GLN A 29 13.45 -10.17 15.12
C GLN A 29 13.04 -11.37 14.27
N ASP A 30 11.75 -11.70 14.25
CA ASP A 30 11.20 -12.76 13.40
C ASP A 30 11.42 -12.47 11.91
N LEU A 31 11.18 -11.20 11.49
CA LEU A 31 11.48 -10.72 10.14
C LEU A 31 12.95 -10.90 9.78
N ARG A 32 13.86 -10.37 10.61
CA ARG A 32 15.32 -10.48 10.37
C ARG A 32 15.76 -11.93 10.22
N ARG A 33 15.32 -12.81 11.12
CA ARG A 33 15.69 -14.24 11.08
C ARG A 33 15.24 -14.88 9.78
N ASN A 34 14.01 -14.62 9.35
CA ASN A 34 13.49 -15.17 8.10
C ASN A 34 14.21 -14.61 6.87
N LEU A 35 14.42 -13.29 6.80
CA LEU A 35 15.16 -12.63 5.71
C LEU A 35 16.60 -13.14 5.59
N ILE A 36 17.31 -13.30 6.71
CA ILE A 36 18.66 -13.88 6.74
C ILE A 36 18.63 -15.32 6.21
N ALA A 37 17.66 -16.13 6.63
CA ALA A 37 17.53 -17.51 6.19
C ALA A 37 17.24 -17.60 4.69
N LEU A 38 16.31 -16.79 4.17
CA LEU A 38 15.99 -16.74 2.74
C LEU A 38 17.15 -16.23 1.88
N ARG A 39 17.90 -15.25 2.39
CA ARG A 39 19.14 -14.78 1.75
C ARG A 39 20.21 -15.87 1.71
N ALA A 40 20.42 -16.59 2.82
CA ALA A 40 21.37 -17.69 2.88
C ALA A 40 20.97 -18.87 1.96
N ALA A 41 19.67 -19.09 1.78
CA ALA A 41 19.13 -20.09 0.84
C ALA A 41 19.17 -19.64 -0.63
N GLY A 42 19.63 -18.41 -0.93
CA GLY A 42 19.69 -17.87 -2.29
C GLY A 42 18.32 -17.47 -2.86
N VAL A 43 17.27 -17.42 -2.04
CA VAL A 43 15.92 -17.01 -2.47
C VAL A 43 15.85 -15.49 -2.65
N LEU A 44 16.51 -14.73 -1.77
CA LEU A 44 16.59 -13.27 -1.86
C LEU A 44 17.89 -12.82 -2.50
N GLU A 45 17.79 -11.84 -3.41
CA GLU A 45 18.93 -11.13 -3.99
C GLU A 45 19.54 -10.11 -3.04
N GLY A 46 18.75 -9.62 -2.09
CA GLY A 46 19.18 -8.69 -1.09
C GLY A 46 18.01 -8.30 -0.19
N PHE A 47 18.34 -7.80 1.00
CA PHE A 47 17.39 -7.16 1.88
C PHE A 47 18.07 -6.06 2.70
N LEU A 48 17.30 -5.10 3.18
CA LEU A 48 17.71 -4.06 4.12
C LEU A 48 16.76 -4.04 5.32
N ASP A 49 17.31 -3.74 6.49
CA ASP A 49 16.57 -3.38 7.71
C ASP A 49 16.97 -1.96 8.06
N LEU A 50 16.02 -1.04 7.94
CA LEU A 50 16.24 0.39 8.10
C LEU A 50 15.46 0.88 9.31
N ASP A 51 16.12 1.71 10.12
CA ASP A 51 15.38 2.53 11.05
C ASP A 51 14.58 3.62 10.30
N PRO A 52 13.47 4.14 10.89
CA PRO A 52 12.64 5.14 10.21
C PRO A 52 13.39 6.42 9.83
N VAL A 53 14.44 6.79 10.57
CA VAL A 53 15.25 7.99 10.31
C VAL A 53 16.18 7.74 9.12
N GLU A 54 16.79 6.56 9.03
CA GLU A 54 17.55 6.11 7.88
C GLU A 54 16.67 6.03 6.63
N ALA A 55 15.49 5.41 6.73
CA ALA A 55 14.55 5.30 5.61
C ALA A 55 14.04 6.66 5.11
N ALA A 56 13.98 7.68 5.99
CA ALA A 56 13.61 9.04 5.64
C ALA A 56 14.80 9.91 5.18
N ARG A 57 16.05 9.43 5.29
CA ARG A 57 17.24 10.24 5.03
C ARG A 57 17.32 10.61 3.56
N SER A 58 17.17 11.90 3.29
CA SER A 58 17.44 12.49 1.98
C SER A 58 18.95 12.68 1.81
N THR A 59 19.50 12.32 0.64
CA THR A 59 20.90 12.54 0.29
C THR A 59 20.99 13.32 -1.02
N ALA A 60 22.16 13.91 -1.32
CA ALA A 60 22.34 14.63 -2.58
C ALA A 60 22.12 13.74 -3.81
N LEU A 61 22.52 12.46 -3.72
CA LEU A 61 22.29 11.48 -4.77
C LEU A 61 20.84 10.97 -4.77
N HIS A 62 20.21 10.80 -3.61
CA HIS A 62 18.82 10.33 -3.50
C HIS A 62 17.97 11.36 -2.74
N PRO A 63 17.55 12.45 -3.41
CA PRO A 63 16.64 13.41 -2.81
C PRO A 63 15.29 12.75 -2.55
N ARG A 64 14.78 12.86 -1.33
CA ARG A 64 13.50 12.28 -0.91
C ARG A 64 12.49 13.34 -0.53
N ASP A 65 11.29 13.20 -1.09
CA ASP A 65 10.11 13.97 -0.68
C ASP A 65 9.56 13.44 0.66
N GLU A 66 8.82 14.26 1.40
CA GLU A 66 8.14 13.82 2.64
C GLU A 66 7.23 12.60 2.41
N ASP A 67 6.58 12.54 1.25
CA ASP A 67 5.67 11.44 0.88
C ASP A 67 6.39 10.09 0.68
N ALA A 68 7.71 10.09 0.51
CA ALA A 68 8.54 8.89 0.39
C ALA A 68 8.96 8.32 1.76
N GLY A 69 8.75 9.08 2.85
CA GLY A 69 9.09 8.66 4.20
C GLY A 69 8.20 7.51 4.70
N PRO A 70 8.65 6.76 5.71
CA PRO A 70 7.94 5.57 6.23
C PRO A 70 6.58 5.88 6.88
N GLY A 71 6.30 7.17 7.12
CA GLY A 71 5.07 7.66 7.71
C GLY A 71 5.16 7.79 9.23
N PRO A 72 4.19 8.49 9.84
CA PRO A 72 4.15 8.66 11.29
C PRO A 72 3.93 7.32 12.00
N GLY A 73 4.61 7.11 13.12
CA GLY A 73 4.48 5.89 13.93
C GLY A 73 5.14 4.65 13.32
N ALA A 74 5.90 4.77 12.23
CA ALA A 74 6.70 3.66 11.73
C ALA A 74 7.79 3.27 12.76
N ARG A 75 7.97 1.97 12.97
CA ARG A 75 8.96 1.40 13.90
C ARG A 75 10.20 0.90 13.17
N ARG A 76 10.00 0.14 12.10
CA ARG A 76 11.04 -0.40 11.21
C ARG A 76 10.53 -0.57 9.79
N VAL A 77 11.46 -0.43 8.84
CA VAL A 77 11.22 -0.64 7.42
C VAL A 77 12.16 -1.73 6.93
N PHE A 78 11.61 -2.74 6.28
CA PHE A 78 12.35 -3.81 5.65
C PHE A 78 12.13 -3.75 4.15
N GLU A 79 13.20 -3.81 3.39
CA GLU A 79 13.16 -3.89 1.92
C GLU A 79 13.74 -5.23 1.49
N ALA A 80 13.14 -5.87 0.50
CA ALA A 80 13.65 -7.13 -0.05
C ALA A 80 13.46 -7.18 -1.56
N ARG A 81 14.48 -7.71 -2.25
CA ARG A 81 14.49 -7.93 -3.69
C ARG A 81 14.68 -9.42 -3.97
N TRP A 82 13.91 -9.95 -4.90
CA TRP A 82 14.08 -11.31 -5.41
C TRP A 82 13.66 -11.39 -6.88
N ARG A 83 13.97 -12.53 -7.50
CA ARG A 83 13.50 -12.86 -8.84
C ARG A 83 12.47 -13.98 -8.78
N VAL A 84 11.51 -13.90 -9.68
CA VAL A 84 10.52 -14.97 -9.95
C VAL A 84 10.71 -15.47 -11.38
N ALA A 85 9.80 -16.33 -11.87
CA ALA A 85 9.87 -16.93 -13.19
C ALA A 85 10.29 -15.92 -14.29
N ASP A 86 11.03 -16.41 -15.29
CA ASP A 86 11.56 -15.61 -16.40
C ASP A 86 12.41 -14.40 -15.98
N ASP A 87 13.13 -14.52 -14.86
CA ASP A 87 14.05 -13.51 -14.31
C ASP A 87 13.36 -12.18 -13.93
N VAL A 88 12.03 -12.20 -13.73
CA VAL A 88 11.26 -11.00 -13.37
C VAL A 88 11.66 -10.53 -11.98
N THR A 89 12.11 -9.28 -11.87
CA THR A 89 12.45 -8.69 -10.56
C THR A 89 11.18 -8.32 -9.80
N VAL A 90 11.18 -8.65 -8.51
CA VAL A 90 10.20 -8.18 -7.54
C VAL A 90 10.91 -7.36 -6.46
N ARG A 91 10.36 -6.17 -6.19
CA ARG A 91 10.78 -5.30 -5.09
C ARG A 91 9.65 -5.23 -4.08
N ALA A 92 9.96 -5.34 -2.80
CA ALA A 92 8.95 -5.23 -1.78
C ALA A 92 9.45 -4.53 -0.53
N GLN A 93 8.52 -3.86 0.14
CA GLN A 93 8.75 -3.14 1.37
C GLN A 93 7.70 -3.54 2.40
N LEU A 94 8.17 -3.93 3.59
CA LEU A 94 7.36 -4.16 4.78
C LEU A 94 7.68 -3.10 5.83
N THR A 95 6.66 -2.43 6.33
CA THR A 95 6.80 -1.47 7.43
C THR A 95 6.00 -1.94 8.64
N THR A 96 6.64 -1.98 9.81
CA THR A 96 5.96 -2.19 11.09
C THR A 96 5.64 -0.83 11.73
N TYR A 97 4.53 -0.76 12.46
CA TYR A 97 4.02 0.48 13.05
C TYR A 97 3.81 0.32 14.56
N GLU A 98 3.83 1.45 15.28
CA GLU A 98 3.48 1.51 16.69
C GLU A 98 2.02 1.07 16.89
N PRO A 99 1.76 0.20 17.89
CA PRO A 99 0.40 -0.20 18.19
C PRO A 99 -0.42 1.01 18.64
N GLU A 100 -1.64 1.14 18.14
CA GLU A 100 -2.50 2.26 18.55
C GLU A 100 -2.80 2.19 20.06
N PRO A 101 -2.74 3.34 20.77
CA PRO A 101 -2.93 3.38 22.22
C PRO A 101 -4.29 2.83 22.66
N ARG A 102 -5.36 3.08 21.88
CA ARG A 102 -6.70 2.53 22.16
C ARG A 102 -6.76 1.00 22.09
N ARG A 103 -5.97 0.37 21.21
CA ARG A 103 -5.92 -1.10 21.07
C ARG A 103 -5.10 -1.75 22.18
N ARG A 104 -4.07 -1.06 22.65
CA ARG A 104 -3.24 -1.47 23.78
C ARG A 104 -4.07 -1.61 25.07
N GLU A 105 -5.02 -0.70 25.29
CA GLU A 105 -5.94 -0.72 26.44
C GLU A 105 -7.02 -1.81 26.34
N ALA A 106 -7.44 -2.18 25.13
CA ALA A 106 -8.43 -3.24 24.88
C ALA A 106 -7.83 -4.67 24.87
N GLY A 107 -6.57 -4.84 25.30
CA GLY A 107 -5.88 -6.14 25.30
C GLY A 107 -5.44 -6.65 23.91
N GLY A 108 -5.67 -5.87 22.85
CA GLY A 108 -5.31 -6.20 21.46
C GLY A 108 -3.92 -5.67 21.08
N GLY A 109 -2.89 -5.98 21.87
CA GLY A 109 -1.54 -5.40 21.81
C GLY A 109 -0.63 -5.90 20.68
N GLY A 110 -1.17 -6.13 19.48
CA GLY A 110 -0.40 -6.55 18.30
C GLY A 110 0.29 -5.38 17.58
N VAL A 111 1.41 -5.67 16.93
CA VAL A 111 2.18 -4.74 16.11
C VAL A 111 1.64 -4.74 14.69
N PRO A 112 1.03 -3.63 14.21
CA PRO A 112 0.59 -3.53 12.83
C PRO A 112 1.74 -3.54 11.84
N TRP A 113 1.52 -4.16 10.69
CA TRP A 113 2.44 -4.18 9.57
C TRP A 113 1.71 -3.97 8.26
N VAL A 114 2.37 -3.33 7.30
CA VAL A 114 1.91 -3.14 5.92
C VAL A 114 2.99 -3.63 4.98
N LEU A 115 2.63 -4.44 3.99
CA LEU A 115 3.52 -4.99 2.98
C LEU A 115 3.03 -4.61 1.60
N THR A 116 3.92 -4.01 0.80
CA THR A 116 3.69 -3.75 -0.62
C THR A 116 4.82 -4.34 -1.43
N ALA A 117 4.48 -5.07 -2.49
CA ALA A 117 5.40 -5.60 -3.47
C ALA A 117 4.99 -5.14 -4.87
N GLU A 118 5.98 -4.90 -5.72
CA GLU A 118 5.81 -4.52 -7.11
C GLU A 118 6.77 -5.33 -7.98
N ALA A 119 6.22 -5.95 -9.02
CA ALA A 119 6.97 -6.68 -10.03
C ALA A 119 7.14 -5.83 -11.31
N GLU A 120 8.10 -6.20 -12.15
CA GLU A 120 8.31 -5.55 -13.46
C GLU A 120 7.21 -5.89 -14.48
N ARG A 121 6.41 -6.93 -14.21
CA ARG A 121 5.30 -7.42 -15.05
C ARG A 121 4.04 -7.65 -14.22
N ASP A 122 2.92 -7.85 -14.90
CA ASP A 122 1.66 -8.21 -14.25
C ASP A 122 1.85 -9.39 -13.30
N TRP A 123 1.31 -9.24 -12.10
CA TRP A 123 1.52 -10.18 -11.01
C TRP A 123 0.85 -11.52 -11.33
N GLN A 124 1.63 -12.61 -11.30
CA GLN A 124 1.08 -13.93 -11.56
C GLN A 124 0.66 -14.65 -10.26
N PRO A 125 -0.51 -15.32 -10.22
CA PRO A 125 -0.99 -15.97 -9.01
C PRO A 125 -0.09 -17.09 -8.46
N ASP A 126 0.60 -17.79 -9.35
CA ASP A 126 1.49 -18.92 -9.07
C ASP A 126 2.81 -18.51 -8.40
N TRP A 127 3.19 -17.23 -8.49
CA TRP A 127 4.38 -16.72 -7.82
C TRP A 127 4.29 -16.85 -6.29
N PRO A 128 5.43 -16.97 -5.61
CA PRO A 128 5.47 -17.00 -4.15
C PRO A 128 4.78 -15.79 -3.53
N SER A 129 4.16 -15.99 -2.36
CA SER A 129 3.59 -14.88 -1.61
C SER A 129 4.69 -13.94 -1.11
N PRO A 130 4.59 -12.62 -1.37
CA PRO A 130 5.46 -11.64 -0.73
C PRO A 130 5.42 -11.73 0.79
N ALA A 131 4.27 -12.11 1.38
CA ALA A 131 4.18 -12.26 2.84
C ALA A 131 5.19 -13.29 3.37
N THR A 132 5.41 -14.39 2.66
CA THR A 132 6.37 -15.43 3.07
C THR A 132 7.83 -15.08 2.76
N MET A 133 8.06 -14.03 1.96
CA MET A 133 9.41 -13.46 1.77
C MET A 133 9.85 -12.62 2.96
N PHE A 134 8.93 -12.18 3.82
CA PHE A 134 9.22 -11.42 5.02
C PHE A 134 8.95 -12.24 6.27
N TRP A 135 7.75 -12.78 6.41
CA TRP A 135 7.34 -13.56 7.56
C TRP A 135 7.61 -15.06 7.37
N PRO A 136 7.98 -15.78 8.45
CA PRO A 136 8.14 -17.22 8.36
C PRO A 136 6.80 -17.91 8.10
N ASP A 137 6.78 -18.85 7.16
CA ASP A 137 5.61 -19.67 6.86
C ASP A 137 5.46 -20.79 7.91
N SER A 138 5.17 -20.38 9.15
CA SER A 138 5.03 -21.26 10.31
C SER A 138 3.87 -20.78 11.18
N GLU A 139 3.16 -21.71 11.81
CA GLU A 139 2.13 -21.37 12.80
C GLU A 139 2.71 -20.90 14.13
N ARG A 140 4.02 -21.09 14.35
CA ARG A 140 4.69 -20.67 15.59
C ARG A 140 4.82 -19.15 15.73
N VAL A 141 4.68 -18.42 14.63
CA VAL A 141 4.80 -16.96 14.60
C VAL A 141 3.44 -16.36 14.21
N PRO A 142 2.74 -15.68 15.14
CA PRO A 142 1.36 -15.23 14.95
C PRO A 142 1.29 -13.89 14.22
N TRP A 143 1.87 -13.79 13.03
CA TRP A 143 1.93 -12.59 12.20
C TRP A 143 0.68 -12.36 11.34
N ASP A 144 -0.16 -13.39 11.21
CA ASP A 144 -1.19 -13.54 10.19
C ASP A 144 -2.59 -13.07 10.63
N HIS A 145 -2.65 -12.15 11.60
CA HIS A 145 -3.91 -11.56 12.07
C HIS A 145 -4.27 -10.30 11.28
N GLU A 146 -5.55 -10.02 11.09
CA GLU A 146 -6.04 -8.79 10.48
C GLU A 146 -6.39 -7.73 11.53
N THR A 147 -6.03 -6.51 11.20
CA THR A 147 -6.23 -5.27 11.93
C THR A 147 -7.70 -5.01 12.31
N VAL A 148 -8.68 -5.16 11.42
CA VAL A 148 -10.04 -4.62 11.67
C VAL A 148 -10.98 -5.59 12.41
N ALA A 149 -10.67 -6.89 12.49
CA ALA A 149 -11.62 -7.86 13.04
C ALA A 149 -10.99 -9.03 13.83
N GLY A 150 -9.68 -9.00 14.11
CA GLY A 150 -8.99 -10.11 14.81
C GLY A 150 -9.03 -11.44 14.04
N LEU A 151 -9.43 -11.40 12.78
CA LEU A 151 -9.47 -12.53 11.86
C LEU A 151 -8.05 -12.97 11.53
N ARG A 152 -7.89 -14.22 11.10
CA ARG A 152 -6.59 -14.79 10.76
C ARG A 152 -6.60 -15.33 9.33
N ILE A 153 -5.56 -15.00 8.56
CA ILE A 153 -5.52 -15.15 7.10
C ILE A 153 -5.29 -16.61 6.67
N ARG A 154 -4.55 -17.38 7.47
CA ARG A 154 -4.13 -18.76 7.15
C ARG A 154 -5.00 -19.84 7.78
N THR A 155 -6.13 -19.46 8.37
CA THR A 155 -7.02 -20.37 9.10
C THR A 155 -8.48 -20.11 8.76
N THR A 156 -9.35 -21.02 9.19
CA THR A 156 -10.79 -20.83 9.17
C THR A 156 -11.24 -19.93 10.32
N ASN A 157 -12.04 -18.90 10.01
CA ASN A 157 -12.60 -17.99 11.01
C ASN A 157 -14.08 -18.33 11.23
N PRO A 158 -14.49 -18.90 12.38
CA PRO A 158 -15.90 -19.19 12.62
C PRO A 158 -16.70 -17.88 12.71
N LEU A 159 -17.88 -17.85 12.09
CA LEU A 159 -18.80 -16.73 12.25
C LEU A 159 -19.34 -16.67 13.68
N PRO A 160 -19.56 -15.45 14.22
CA PRO A 160 -20.25 -15.28 15.50
C PRO A 160 -21.63 -15.94 15.49
N LYS A 161 -22.13 -16.31 16.68
CA LYS A 161 -23.47 -16.90 16.83
C LYS A 161 -24.59 -15.86 16.83
N ASP A 162 -24.26 -14.62 17.18
CA ASP A 162 -25.20 -13.52 17.26
C ASP A 162 -25.37 -12.82 15.90
N ASP A 163 -26.63 -12.56 15.50
CA ASP A 163 -26.96 -11.95 14.20
C ASP A 163 -26.36 -10.54 14.06
N ASP A 164 -26.46 -9.71 15.09
CA ASP A 164 -25.92 -8.34 15.03
C ASP A 164 -24.39 -8.36 14.95
N GLU A 165 -23.73 -9.31 15.60
CA GLU A 165 -22.28 -9.51 15.47
C GLU A 165 -21.88 -9.99 14.07
N VAL A 166 -22.60 -10.95 13.48
CA VAL A 166 -22.36 -11.42 12.09
C VAL A 166 -22.51 -10.26 11.12
N ARG A 167 -23.60 -9.50 11.24
CA ARG A 167 -23.87 -8.35 10.36
C ARG A 167 -22.80 -7.26 10.50
N ARG A 168 -22.37 -6.96 11.73
CA ARG A 168 -21.29 -6.01 11.99
C ARG A 168 -19.99 -6.48 11.33
N LEU A 169 -19.62 -7.75 11.55
CA LEU A 169 -18.40 -8.34 10.99
C LEU A 169 -18.39 -8.28 9.46
N LEU A 170 -19.47 -8.72 8.80
CA LEU A 170 -19.56 -8.73 7.34
C LEU A 170 -19.51 -7.32 6.75
N ARG A 171 -20.16 -6.36 7.40
CA ARG A 171 -20.13 -4.95 6.99
C ARG A 171 -18.73 -4.35 7.13
N GLU A 172 -18.00 -4.66 8.20
CA GLU A 172 -16.63 -4.20 8.42
C GLU A 172 -15.66 -4.84 7.42
N CYS A 173 -15.80 -6.15 7.16
CA CYS A 173 -15.04 -6.87 6.14
C CYS A 173 -15.27 -6.27 4.75
N ALA A 174 -16.49 -5.88 4.38
CA ALA A 174 -16.70 -5.31 3.04
C ALA A 174 -16.16 -3.88 2.91
N ARG A 175 -16.20 -3.07 3.98
CA ARG A 175 -15.83 -1.63 3.93
C ARG A 175 -14.33 -1.35 4.02
N SER A 176 -13.60 -2.17 4.76
CA SER A 176 -12.22 -1.83 5.18
C SER A 176 -11.18 -2.81 4.68
N SER A 177 -11.50 -3.65 3.69
CA SER A 177 -10.69 -4.84 3.43
C SER A 177 -9.68 -4.70 2.29
N TRP A 178 -8.45 -5.04 2.64
CA TRP A 178 -7.34 -5.35 1.73
C TRP A 178 -7.39 -6.80 1.21
N TYR A 179 -8.33 -7.57 1.76
CA TYR A 179 -8.48 -9.01 1.61
C TYR A 179 -9.73 -9.36 0.81
N VAL A 180 -9.68 -10.51 0.15
CA VAL A 180 -10.86 -11.15 -0.40
C VAL A 180 -11.47 -12.01 0.68
N HIS A 181 -12.70 -11.71 1.07
CA HIS A 181 -13.41 -12.50 2.07
C HIS A 181 -14.25 -13.57 1.37
N VAL A 182 -14.20 -14.79 1.89
CA VAL A 182 -15.01 -15.91 1.42
C VAL A 182 -15.81 -16.44 2.60
N VAL A 183 -17.11 -16.60 2.44
CA VAL A 183 -17.97 -17.23 3.45
C VAL A 183 -18.37 -18.60 2.94
N VAL A 184 -18.02 -19.64 3.70
CA VAL A 184 -18.34 -21.04 3.43
C VAL A 184 -19.33 -21.52 4.47
N HIS A 185 -20.44 -22.13 4.02
CA HIS A 185 -21.41 -22.75 4.92
C HIS A 185 -21.11 -24.24 5.10
N GLU A 186 -20.94 -24.66 6.35
CA GLU A 186 -20.74 -26.05 6.71
C GLU A 186 -22.08 -26.79 6.66
N ALA A 187 -22.32 -27.63 5.64
CA ALA A 187 -23.57 -28.40 5.54
C ALA A 187 -23.79 -29.33 6.75
N MET A 188 -22.68 -29.80 7.32
CA MET A 188 -22.54 -30.57 8.55
C MET A 188 -21.19 -30.23 9.18
N THR A 189 -21.00 -30.56 10.46
CA THR A 189 -19.73 -30.35 11.16
C THR A 189 -18.60 -31.10 10.44
N PRO A 190 -17.56 -30.40 9.95
CA PRO A 190 -16.48 -31.04 9.21
C PRO A 190 -15.60 -31.90 10.12
N ASP A 191 -15.06 -32.98 9.55
CA ASP A 191 -14.04 -33.79 10.20
C ASP A 191 -12.67 -33.06 10.22
N LEU A 192 -11.63 -33.70 10.73
CA LEU A 192 -10.29 -33.10 10.81
C LEU A 192 -9.74 -32.68 9.43
N ARG A 193 -10.10 -33.39 8.35
CA ARG A 193 -9.68 -33.04 6.99
C ARG A 193 -10.48 -31.86 6.47
N GLY A 194 -11.78 -31.84 6.74
CA GLY A 194 -12.68 -30.74 6.40
C GLY A 194 -12.40 -29.44 7.16
N GLN A 195 -11.73 -29.50 8.32
CA GLN A 195 -11.26 -28.33 9.06
C GLN A 195 -10.10 -27.61 8.39
N GLN A 196 -9.44 -28.24 7.40
CA GLN A 196 -8.40 -27.57 6.63
C GLN A 196 -9.01 -26.37 5.87
N PRO A 197 -8.39 -25.18 5.94
CA PRO A 197 -8.83 -24.03 5.16
C PRO A 197 -8.73 -24.31 3.66
N VAL A 198 -9.73 -23.87 2.90
CA VAL A 198 -9.73 -23.88 1.43
C VAL A 198 -8.56 -23.04 0.90
N THR A 199 -8.13 -22.03 1.65
CA THR A 199 -6.99 -21.17 1.28
C THR A 199 -5.68 -21.93 1.10
N ALA A 200 -5.53 -23.14 1.67
CA ALA A 200 -4.35 -23.98 1.46
C ALA A 200 -4.19 -24.43 0.00
N TYR A 201 -5.28 -24.55 -0.75
CA TYR A 201 -5.30 -24.93 -2.17
C TYR A 201 -5.15 -23.76 -3.13
N LEU A 202 -5.14 -22.52 -2.62
CA LEU A 202 -4.97 -21.35 -3.47
C LEU A 202 -3.55 -21.27 -4.06
N PRO A 203 -3.40 -20.62 -5.22
CA PRO A 203 -2.10 -20.20 -5.74
C PRO A 203 -1.31 -19.43 -4.66
N PRO A 204 0.02 -19.60 -4.57
CA PRO A 204 0.81 -19.15 -3.42
C PRO A 204 0.63 -17.67 -3.09
N SER A 205 0.59 -16.79 -4.10
CA SER A 205 0.39 -15.35 -3.88
C SER A 205 -0.98 -14.98 -3.32
N LEU A 206 -1.99 -15.84 -3.48
CA LEU A 206 -3.36 -15.58 -3.00
C LEU A 206 -3.60 -16.12 -1.58
N ARG A 207 -2.77 -17.05 -1.10
CA ARG A 207 -2.91 -17.66 0.24
C ARG A 207 -2.92 -16.63 1.38
N HIS A 208 -2.26 -15.49 1.17
CA HIS A 208 -2.16 -14.41 2.15
C HIS A 208 -2.96 -13.17 1.76
N ARG A 209 -3.94 -13.34 0.86
CA ARG A 209 -4.88 -12.29 0.43
C ARG A 209 -6.35 -12.70 0.60
N VAL A 210 -6.61 -13.93 1.02
CA VAL A 210 -7.95 -14.47 1.18
C VAL A 210 -8.19 -14.80 2.65
N ILE A 211 -9.33 -14.35 3.17
CA ILE A 211 -9.79 -14.69 4.52
C ILE A 211 -11.04 -15.55 4.40
N GLU A 212 -10.97 -16.74 4.98
CA GLU A 212 -12.06 -17.69 4.98
C GLU A 212 -12.87 -17.60 6.28
N HIS A 213 -14.19 -17.44 6.12
CA HIS A 213 -15.18 -17.45 7.17
C HIS A 213 -16.01 -18.73 7.11
N ARG A 214 -16.30 -19.33 8.26
CA ARG A 214 -17.07 -20.58 8.37
C ARG A 214 -18.38 -20.32 9.10
N ALA A 215 -19.48 -20.49 8.39
CA ALA A 215 -20.80 -20.54 9.00
C ALA A 215 -21.08 -21.98 9.45
N ALA A 216 -21.18 -22.19 10.75
CA ALA A 216 -21.56 -23.48 11.33
C ALA A 216 -22.94 -23.93 10.80
N PRO A 217 -23.27 -25.24 10.83
CA PRO A 217 -24.50 -25.76 10.22
C PRO A 217 -25.79 -25.09 10.71
N GLU A 218 -25.84 -24.71 11.98
CA GLU A 218 -26.97 -24.01 12.59
C GLU A 218 -27.09 -22.54 12.17
N LEU A 219 -26.03 -21.93 11.65
CA LEU A 219 -25.98 -20.51 11.27
C LEU A 219 -26.42 -20.25 9.84
N ALA A 220 -26.86 -21.27 9.08
CA ALA A 220 -27.24 -21.16 7.67
C ALA A 220 -28.15 -19.96 7.37
N GLN A 221 -29.25 -19.86 8.13
CA GLN A 221 -30.27 -18.83 7.91
C GLN A 221 -29.80 -17.45 8.36
N ILE A 222 -29.08 -17.39 9.49
CA ILE A 222 -28.53 -16.14 10.04
C ILE A 222 -27.50 -15.54 9.07
N ALA A 223 -26.57 -16.37 8.59
CA ALA A 223 -25.55 -15.95 7.64
C ALA A 223 -26.13 -15.52 6.29
N ASP A 224 -27.07 -16.28 5.69
CA ASP A 224 -27.74 -15.88 4.44
C ASP A 224 -28.54 -14.58 4.62
N PHE A 225 -29.23 -14.41 5.74
CA PHE A 225 -29.95 -13.18 6.05
C PHE A 225 -29.01 -11.98 6.18
N ALA A 226 -27.92 -12.11 6.95
CA ALA A 226 -26.94 -11.05 7.14
C ALA A 226 -26.28 -10.64 5.83
N LEU A 227 -25.87 -11.61 5.01
CA LEU A 227 -25.27 -11.37 3.69
C LEU A 227 -26.24 -10.66 2.72
N ARG A 228 -27.50 -11.10 2.69
CA ARG A 228 -28.54 -10.45 1.88
C ARG A 228 -28.77 -9.01 2.35
N LYS A 229 -28.81 -8.79 3.66
CA LYS A 229 -29.14 -7.49 4.24
C LYS A 229 -28.02 -6.47 4.08
N GLU A 230 -26.77 -6.89 4.26
CA GLU A 230 -25.61 -5.98 4.30
C GLU A 230 -24.94 -5.83 2.92
N LEU A 231 -24.92 -6.88 2.09
CA LEU A 231 -24.14 -6.94 0.85
C LEU A 231 -24.96 -7.34 -0.40
N ASP A 232 -26.26 -7.62 -0.25
CA ASP A 232 -27.13 -8.06 -1.35
C ASP A 232 -26.57 -9.29 -2.10
N VAL A 233 -26.10 -10.28 -1.32
CA VAL A 233 -25.62 -11.58 -1.82
C VAL A 233 -26.29 -12.73 -1.04
N ARG A 234 -26.32 -13.92 -1.64
CA ARG A 234 -26.96 -15.11 -1.05
C ARG A 234 -25.91 -16.17 -0.73
N LEU A 235 -26.10 -16.85 0.40
CA LEU A 235 -25.29 -18.00 0.81
C LEU A 235 -26.12 -19.28 0.72
N PRO A 236 -25.89 -20.13 -0.30
CA PRO A 236 -26.52 -21.44 -0.38
C PRO A 236 -26.14 -22.31 0.80
N ARG A 237 -27.08 -23.13 1.28
CA ARG A 237 -26.80 -24.12 2.31
C ARG A 237 -25.82 -25.16 1.77
N GLY A 238 -24.67 -25.26 2.43
CA GLY A 238 -23.55 -26.13 2.03
C GLY A 238 -22.70 -25.53 0.92
N GLY A 239 -22.98 -24.29 0.51
CA GLY A 239 -22.24 -23.58 -0.53
C GLY A 239 -21.27 -22.56 0.03
N ALA A 240 -20.77 -21.70 -0.85
CA ALA A 240 -19.88 -20.61 -0.49
C ALA A 240 -20.17 -19.36 -1.34
N VAL A 241 -19.72 -18.20 -0.86
CA VAL A 241 -19.79 -16.94 -1.60
C VAL A 241 -18.52 -16.14 -1.40
N VAL A 242 -18.00 -15.56 -2.47
CA VAL A 242 -16.91 -14.58 -2.41
C VAL A 242 -17.53 -13.18 -2.24
N LEU A 243 -17.18 -12.49 -1.16
CA LEU A 243 -17.80 -11.22 -0.82
C LEU A 243 -17.32 -10.07 -1.72
N PRO A 244 -18.21 -9.14 -2.11
CA PRO A 244 -17.81 -7.91 -2.79
C PRO A 244 -17.15 -6.94 -1.81
N ALA A 245 -16.27 -6.07 -2.31
CA ALA A 245 -15.83 -4.91 -1.57
C ALA A 245 -16.91 -3.81 -1.55
N THR A 246 -16.75 -2.82 -0.67
CA THR A 246 -17.57 -1.61 -0.65
C THR A 246 -16.68 -0.38 -0.85
N PRO A 247 -16.85 0.39 -1.95
CA PRO A 247 -17.87 0.26 -2.99
C PRO A 247 -17.69 -1.01 -3.85
N ARG A 248 -18.81 -1.54 -4.37
CA ARG A 248 -18.83 -2.78 -5.18
C ARG A 248 -17.97 -2.63 -6.42
N GLU A 249 -17.14 -3.63 -6.68
CA GLU A 249 -16.25 -3.68 -7.83
C GLU A 249 -17.05 -3.69 -9.16
N PRO A 250 -16.64 -2.93 -10.17
CA PRO A 250 -17.18 -3.07 -11.52
C PRO A 250 -17.02 -4.50 -12.02
N GLY A 251 -18.10 -5.11 -12.51
CA GLY A 251 -18.10 -6.48 -13.01
C GLY A 251 -18.35 -7.56 -11.95
N TYR A 252 -18.58 -7.19 -10.69
CA TYR A 252 -19.04 -8.16 -9.69
C TYR A 252 -20.49 -8.59 -9.97
N ASP A 253 -20.68 -9.89 -10.21
CA ASP A 253 -21.98 -10.53 -10.32
C ASP A 253 -22.19 -11.51 -9.14
N PRO A 254 -23.18 -11.29 -8.25
CA PRO A 254 -23.47 -12.17 -7.13
C PRO A 254 -23.61 -13.64 -7.51
N GLU A 255 -24.25 -13.94 -8.65
CA GLU A 255 -24.47 -15.34 -9.05
C GLU A 255 -23.17 -15.99 -9.53
N ALA A 256 -22.32 -15.25 -10.24
CA ALA A 256 -21.03 -15.72 -10.70
C ALA A 256 -20.01 -15.95 -9.56
N PHE A 257 -20.19 -15.33 -8.40
CA PHE A 257 -19.30 -15.46 -7.24
C PHE A 257 -19.89 -16.30 -6.09
N THR A 258 -21.01 -16.98 -6.35
CA THR A 258 -21.64 -17.93 -5.43
C THR A 258 -21.49 -19.37 -5.96
N VAL A 259 -21.03 -20.26 -5.09
CA VAL A 259 -20.93 -21.71 -5.32
C VAL A 259 -22.05 -22.41 -4.56
N ARG A 260 -22.82 -23.25 -5.25
CA ARG A 260 -24.01 -23.89 -4.66
C ARG A 260 -23.68 -24.97 -3.63
N SER A 261 -22.59 -25.71 -3.85
CA SER A 261 -22.16 -26.82 -2.98
C SER A 261 -20.65 -26.84 -2.88
N VAL A 262 -20.15 -26.99 -1.66
CA VAL A 262 -18.74 -27.13 -1.34
C VAL A 262 -18.58 -28.33 -0.43
N PHE A 263 -17.67 -29.23 -0.78
CA PHE A 263 -17.38 -30.42 0.02
C PHE A 263 -16.20 -30.15 0.94
N LEU A 264 -16.42 -30.28 2.25
CA LEU A 264 -15.41 -30.05 3.26
C LEU A 264 -14.89 -31.40 3.78
N ASP A 265 -14.27 -32.16 2.88
CA ASP A 265 -13.69 -33.48 3.13
C ASP A 265 -12.15 -33.49 2.98
N GLY A 266 -11.56 -32.31 2.81
CA GLY A 266 -10.14 -32.11 2.53
C GLY A 266 -9.78 -32.28 1.05
N SER A 267 -10.74 -32.39 0.14
CA SER A 267 -10.48 -32.34 -1.31
C SER A 267 -10.39 -30.90 -1.83
N GLU A 268 -9.66 -30.73 -2.92
CA GLU A 268 -9.60 -29.46 -3.63
C GLU A 268 -11.00 -29.07 -4.16
N GLN A 269 -11.36 -27.78 -4.02
CA GLN A 269 -12.65 -27.25 -4.44
C GLN A 269 -12.49 -26.37 -5.69
N PRO A 270 -12.30 -26.95 -6.90
CA PRO A 270 -11.88 -26.21 -8.09
C PRO A 270 -12.86 -25.12 -8.50
N GLU A 271 -14.17 -25.34 -8.33
CA GLU A 271 -15.17 -24.30 -8.62
C GLU A 271 -14.97 -23.09 -7.69
N LEU A 272 -14.89 -23.30 -6.38
CA LEU A 272 -14.67 -22.22 -5.42
C LEU A 272 -13.33 -21.51 -5.64
N LEU A 273 -12.25 -22.25 -5.86
CA LEU A 273 -10.93 -21.68 -6.14
C LEU A 273 -10.95 -20.83 -7.41
N SER A 274 -11.60 -21.28 -8.48
CA SER A 274 -11.74 -20.50 -9.72
C SER A 274 -12.52 -19.20 -9.51
N ARG A 275 -13.57 -19.20 -8.67
CA ARG A 275 -14.31 -17.98 -8.33
C ARG A 275 -13.47 -17.01 -7.51
N ILE A 276 -12.66 -17.50 -6.59
CA ILE A 276 -11.73 -16.67 -5.79
C ILE A 276 -10.70 -16.02 -6.70
N VAL A 277 -10.08 -16.79 -7.61
CA VAL A 277 -9.11 -16.25 -8.59
C VAL A 277 -9.75 -15.22 -9.52
N ALA A 278 -10.97 -15.47 -10.01
CA ALA A 278 -11.69 -14.48 -10.81
C ALA A 278 -12.00 -13.20 -10.00
N ALA A 279 -12.31 -13.33 -8.71
CA ALA A 279 -12.63 -12.20 -7.85
C ALA A 279 -11.40 -11.35 -7.47
N THR A 280 -10.19 -11.92 -7.50
CA THR A 280 -8.95 -11.17 -7.27
C THR A 280 -8.51 -10.40 -8.52
N ALA A 281 -8.97 -10.82 -9.72
CA ALA A 281 -8.73 -10.12 -10.98
C ALA A 281 -9.66 -8.92 -11.22
N LEU A 282 -10.74 -8.77 -10.44
CA LEU A 282 -11.62 -7.60 -10.55
C LEU A 282 -10.90 -6.32 -10.09
N PRO A 283 -11.16 -5.16 -10.73
CA PRO A 283 -10.60 -3.88 -10.34
C PRO A 283 -11.17 -3.45 -8.97
N ARG A 284 -10.43 -3.76 -7.90
CA ARG A 284 -10.82 -3.43 -6.53
C ARG A 284 -10.49 -1.98 -6.18
N PRO A 285 -11.30 -1.33 -5.33
CA PRO A 285 -10.95 -0.05 -4.73
C PRO A 285 -9.57 -0.15 -4.08
N PHE A 286 -8.68 0.78 -4.42
CA PHE A 286 -7.34 0.84 -3.87
C PHE A 286 -7.33 1.81 -2.68
N PRO A 287 -7.19 1.31 -1.42
CA PRO A 287 -7.26 2.18 -0.25
C PRO A 287 -6.15 3.23 -0.24
N ASP A 288 -6.42 4.41 0.32
CA ASP A 288 -5.44 5.51 0.37
C ASP A 288 -4.13 5.11 1.07
N GLU A 289 -4.22 4.31 2.14
CA GLU A 289 -3.07 3.75 2.87
C GLU A 289 -2.20 2.85 1.97
N ALA A 290 -2.84 2.03 1.14
CA ALA A 290 -2.22 1.16 0.15
C ALA A 290 -1.53 1.94 -0.97
N ALA A 291 -2.16 3.03 -1.43
CA ALA A 291 -1.57 3.95 -2.40
C ALA A 291 -0.36 4.69 -1.83
N GLN A 292 -0.41 5.08 -0.55
CA GLN A 292 0.72 5.69 0.12
C GLN A 292 1.88 4.70 0.29
N ALA A 293 1.60 3.45 0.70
CA ALA A 293 2.61 2.40 0.80
C ALA A 293 3.29 2.11 -0.55
N LEU A 294 2.51 2.08 -1.65
CA LEU A 294 3.09 1.96 -3.00
C LEU A 294 3.95 3.17 -3.39
N THR A 295 3.54 4.37 -3.00
CA THR A 295 4.34 5.59 -3.22
C THR A 295 5.67 5.52 -2.47
N ARG A 296 5.67 5.04 -1.22
CA ARG A 296 6.88 4.80 -0.43
C ARG A 296 7.77 3.74 -1.08
N LEU A 297 7.21 2.63 -1.57
CA LEU A 297 8.00 1.63 -2.28
C LEU A 297 8.69 2.23 -3.52
N ARG A 298 7.97 2.99 -4.34
CA ARG A 298 8.50 3.52 -5.61
C ARG A 298 9.49 4.66 -5.44
N LYS A 299 9.24 5.57 -4.49
CA LYS A 299 10.08 6.77 -4.27
C LYS A 299 11.12 6.59 -3.17
N GLY A 300 10.86 5.69 -2.24
CA GLY A 300 11.66 5.48 -1.03
C GLY A 300 12.53 4.23 -1.07
N TRP A 301 12.66 3.56 -2.22
CA TRP A 301 13.49 2.37 -2.38
C TRP A 301 14.99 2.65 -2.16
N HIS A 302 15.69 1.76 -1.48
CA HIS A 302 17.13 1.87 -1.20
C HIS A 302 17.94 0.73 -1.82
N LEU A 303 17.34 -0.44 -2.03
CA LEU A 303 18.05 -1.63 -2.50
C LEU A 303 18.22 -1.60 -4.03
N LEU A 304 19.00 -0.64 -4.52
CA LEU A 304 19.37 -0.49 -5.94
C LEU A 304 20.50 -1.45 -6.32
N THR A 305 20.50 -1.88 -7.57
CA THR A 305 21.65 -2.56 -8.19
C THR A 305 22.68 -1.53 -8.64
N PRO A 306 23.96 -1.92 -8.83
CA PRO A 306 24.99 -1.01 -9.31
C PRO A 306 24.64 -0.32 -10.65
N ASP A 307 23.97 -1.03 -11.55
CA ASP A 307 23.52 -0.47 -12.83
C ASP A 307 22.40 0.55 -12.66
N GLU A 308 21.46 0.29 -11.74
CA GLU A 308 20.41 1.24 -11.37
C GLU A 308 21.00 2.47 -10.66
N GLU A 309 21.97 2.29 -9.76
CA GLU A 309 22.70 3.38 -9.09
C GLU A 309 23.45 4.24 -10.11
N LEU A 310 24.12 3.63 -11.09
CA LEU A 310 24.83 4.35 -12.13
C LEU A 310 23.87 5.17 -13.01
N THR A 311 22.77 4.56 -13.43
CA THR A 311 21.74 5.23 -14.23
C THR A 311 21.16 6.43 -13.47
N HIS A 312 20.87 6.25 -12.18
CA HIS A 312 20.37 7.31 -11.32
C HIS A 312 21.39 8.43 -11.12
N ALA A 313 22.67 8.11 -10.91
CA ALA A 313 23.74 9.10 -10.80
C ALA A 313 23.90 9.91 -12.09
N GLN A 314 23.79 9.27 -13.25
CA GLN A 314 23.84 9.93 -14.56
C GLN A 314 22.66 10.91 -14.74
N ASP A 315 21.44 10.50 -14.39
CA ASP A 315 20.26 11.37 -14.42
C ASP A 315 20.44 12.58 -13.49
N MET A 316 20.96 12.36 -12.28
CA MET A 316 21.24 13.45 -11.33
C MET A 316 22.28 14.43 -11.85
N VAL A 317 23.37 13.95 -12.47
CA VAL A 317 24.36 14.82 -13.11
C VAL A 317 23.74 15.64 -14.23
N GLY A 318 22.87 15.04 -15.05
CA GLY A 318 22.12 15.74 -16.09
C GLY A 318 21.27 16.88 -15.51
N ARG A 319 20.47 16.60 -14.49
CA ARG A 319 19.64 17.63 -13.81
C ARG A 319 20.47 18.76 -13.23
N TYR A 320 21.62 18.47 -12.63
CA TYR A 320 22.50 19.51 -12.09
C TYR A 320 23.15 20.35 -13.17
N ALA A 321 23.52 19.74 -14.31
CA ALA A 321 24.04 20.48 -15.47
C ALA A 321 22.97 21.45 -16.01
N GLU A 322 21.74 20.98 -16.21
CA GLU A 322 20.61 21.81 -16.65
C GLU A 322 20.32 22.97 -15.68
N ALA A 323 20.36 22.70 -14.37
CA ALA A 323 20.17 23.71 -13.35
C ALA A 323 21.28 24.77 -13.40
N LEU A 324 22.54 24.37 -13.59
CA LEU A 324 23.68 25.28 -13.70
C LEU A 324 23.58 26.15 -14.96
N GLU A 325 23.17 25.59 -16.10
CA GLU A 325 22.90 26.35 -17.32
C GLU A 325 21.76 27.35 -17.14
N ALA A 326 20.69 26.97 -16.45
CA ALA A 326 19.58 27.87 -16.14
C ALA A 326 20.02 29.04 -15.23
N MET A 327 20.83 28.77 -14.21
CA MET A 327 21.40 29.81 -13.34
C MET A 327 22.33 30.75 -14.12
N THR A 328 23.13 30.20 -15.04
CA THR A 328 24.03 30.98 -15.90
C THR A 328 23.23 31.91 -16.82
N ARG A 329 22.20 31.40 -17.49
CA ARG A 329 21.29 32.21 -18.31
C ARG A 329 20.60 33.30 -17.51
N SER A 330 20.12 32.98 -16.31
CA SER A 330 19.49 33.95 -15.41
C SER A 330 20.45 35.08 -15.03
N ARG A 331 21.70 34.75 -14.67
CA ARG A 331 22.75 35.74 -14.39
C ARG A 331 23.01 36.65 -15.59
N ASP A 332 23.10 36.08 -16.79
CA ASP A 332 23.38 36.84 -18.01
C ASP A 332 22.24 37.83 -18.31
N LEU A 333 20.98 37.40 -18.16
CA LEU A 333 19.81 38.28 -18.25
C LEU A 333 19.82 39.39 -17.19
N TYR A 334 20.22 39.09 -15.96
CA TYR A 334 20.36 40.12 -14.92
C TYR A 334 21.44 41.15 -15.25
N LYS A 335 22.56 40.69 -15.83
CA LYS A 335 23.64 41.57 -16.27
C LYS A 335 23.18 42.49 -17.40
N GLU A 336 22.54 41.94 -18.42
CA GLU A 336 21.98 42.71 -19.53
C GLU A 336 20.95 43.74 -19.06
N ALA A 337 20.07 43.37 -18.12
CA ALA A 337 19.09 44.30 -17.55
C ALA A 337 19.75 45.42 -16.74
N ALA A 338 20.81 45.12 -15.99
CA ALA A 338 21.57 46.13 -15.24
C ALA A 338 22.31 47.10 -16.17
N GLU A 339 22.93 46.59 -17.23
CA GLU A 339 23.60 47.40 -18.25
C GLU A 339 22.59 48.31 -18.99
N ALA A 340 21.42 47.77 -19.36
CA ALA A 340 20.34 48.56 -19.98
C ALA A 340 19.80 49.65 -19.04
N ALA A 341 19.64 49.36 -17.74
CA ALA A 341 19.22 50.37 -16.76
C ALA A 341 20.25 51.48 -16.59
N GLN A 342 21.54 51.14 -16.58
CA GLN A 342 22.63 52.12 -16.52
C GLN A 342 22.70 52.97 -17.79
N ALA A 343 22.49 52.38 -18.96
CA ALA A 343 22.36 53.11 -20.22
C ALA A 343 21.19 54.11 -20.17
N ALA A 344 20.01 53.69 -19.72
CA ALA A 344 18.86 54.58 -19.56
C ALA A 344 19.11 55.74 -18.58
N LEU A 345 19.80 55.48 -17.45
CA LEU A 345 20.20 56.51 -16.48
C LEU A 345 21.18 57.53 -17.06
N THR A 346 22.13 57.07 -17.88
CA THR A 346 23.11 57.96 -18.52
C THR A 346 22.49 58.79 -19.65
N GLU A 347 21.56 58.21 -20.43
CA GLU A 347 20.78 58.96 -21.43
C GLU A 347 19.86 60.00 -20.77
N ALA A 348 19.21 59.67 -19.66
CA ALA A 348 18.40 60.63 -18.88
C ALA A 348 19.24 61.73 -18.21
N GLY A 349 20.55 61.53 -18.06
CA GLY A 349 21.52 62.47 -17.45
C GLY A 349 21.89 63.69 -18.29
N THR A 350 21.25 63.91 -19.44
CA THR A 350 21.43 65.11 -20.28
C THR A 350 20.21 66.04 -20.32
N ALA A 351 19.22 65.84 -19.44
CA ALA A 351 18.12 66.77 -19.24
C ALA A 351 18.29 67.59 -17.95
N VAL A 352 18.40 68.92 -18.10
CA VAL A 352 18.34 69.91 -17.01
C VAL A 352 17.00 69.80 -16.26
N PRO A 353 16.96 69.90 -14.91
CA PRO A 353 15.73 69.68 -14.15
C PRO A 353 14.76 70.86 -14.26
N GLY A 354 13.53 70.59 -14.74
CA GLY A 354 12.36 71.46 -14.55
C GLY A 354 11.53 70.98 -13.34
N PRO A 355 10.81 71.88 -12.64
CA PRO A 355 10.08 71.54 -11.41
C PRO A 355 8.92 70.56 -11.68
N PRO A 356 8.48 69.79 -10.67
CA PRO A 356 7.73 68.55 -10.87
C PRO A 356 6.28 68.84 -11.22
N VAL A 357 5.77 68.12 -12.23
CA VAL A 357 4.33 67.91 -12.43
C VAL A 357 4.06 66.44 -12.11
N LEU A 358 3.27 66.19 -11.07
CA LEU A 358 2.74 64.87 -10.75
C LEU A 358 1.71 64.45 -11.82
N PRO A 359 1.77 63.20 -12.32
CA PRO A 359 0.55 62.49 -12.64
C PRO A 359 0.47 61.13 -11.94
N ALA A 360 -0.72 60.91 -11.37
CA ALA A 360 -1.43 59.69 -11.02
C ALA A 360 -0.68 58.35 -10.89
N ARG A 361 -0.90 57.71 -9.72
CA ARG A 361 -0.71 56.27 -9.46
C ARG A 361 -1.33 55.39 -10.56
N PRO A 362 -0.61 54.35 -10.98
CA PRO A 362 -1.19 53.03 -11.21
C PRO A 362 -0.76 52.09 -10.08
N ASP A 363 -1.74 51.44 -9.46
CA ASP A 363 -1.56 50.37 -8.49
C ASP A 363 -0.78 49.19 -9.10
N GLY A 364 0.12 48.60 -8.30
CA GLY A 364 0.73 47.29 -8.57
C GLY A 364 2.24 47.32 -8.77
N SER A 365 3.00 47.28 -7.67
CA SER A 365 4.45 47.11 -7.72
C SER A 365 4.82 45.64 -8.05
N PRO A 366 5.63 45.38 -9.10
CA PRO A 366 6.00 44.03 -9.55
C PRO A 366 7.02 43.31 -8.62
N LEU A 367 7.42 43.95 -7.51
CA LEU A 367 8.32 43.37 -6.50
C LEU A 367 7.61 42.45 -5.49
N GLY A 368 6.28 42.45 -5.44
CA GLY A 368 5.48 41.56 -4.58
C GLY A 368 5.28 40.14 -5.14
N ALA A 369 5.52 39.94 -6.44
CA ALA A 369 5.36 38.63 -7.09
C ALA A 369 6.60 37.72 -6.87
N LEU A 370 7.80 38.31 -6.79
CA LEU A 370 9.05 37.56 -6.61
C LEU A 370 9.29 37.12 -5.16
N THR A 371 8.76 37.85 -4.17
CA THR A 371 8.87 37.48 -2.75
C THR A 371 7.95 36.32 -2.36
N LYS A 372 6.86 36.06 -3.10
CA LYS A 372 6.03 34.85 -2.92
C LYS A 372 6.67 33.58 -3.50
N ALA A 373 7.56 33.69 -4.48
CA ALA A 373 8.24 32.53 -5.08
C ALA A 373 9.47 32.08 -4.27
N PHE A 374 10.18 33.01 -3.62
CA PHE A 374 11.41 32.69 -2.86
C PHE A 374 11.22 32.57 -1.33
N GLY A 375 10.03 32.88 -0.79
CA GLY A 375 9.71 32.72 0.63
C GLY A 375 9.52 31.27 1.11
N ARG A 376 9.63 30.27 0.23
CA ARG A 376 9.44 28.84 0.56
C ARG A 376 10.73 28.04 0.75
N PHE A 377 11.91 28.69 0.66
CA PHE A 377 13.22 28.05 0.86
C PHE A 377 13.95 28.52 2.13
N ARG A 378 13.21 28.87 3.18
CA ARG A 378 13.80 29.15 4.49
C ARG A 378 13.12 28.32 5.57
N ASP A 379 13.76 27.21 5.93
CA ASP A 379 13.52 26.55 7.21
C ASP A 379 13.80 27.52 8.36
N PRO A 380 12.93 27.57 9.38
CA PRO A 380 13.35 27.83 10.73
C PRO A 380 13.60 26.50 11.44
N ASN A 381 14.87 26.25 11.76
CA ASN A 381 15.28 25.42 12.88
C ASN A 381 14.37 25.68 14.09
N ARG A 382 13.61 24.66 14.50
CA ARG A 382 13.43 24.33 15.91
C ARG A 382 13.06 22.87 16.10
#